data_AF-F4X9C6-F1
#
_entry.id   AF-F4X9C6-F1
#
_cell.length_a   1.000
_cell.length_b   1.000
_cell.length_c   1.000
_cell.angle_alpha   90.00
_cell.angle_beta   90.00
_cell.angle_gamma   90.00
#
_symmetry.space_group_name_H-M   'P 1'
#
loop_
_entity.id
_entity.type
_entity.pdbx_description
1 polymer ?
#
loop_
_entity_poly.entity_id
_entity_poly.type
_entity_poly.pdbx_seq_one_letter_code
_entity_poly.pdbx_strand_id
1 'polypeptide(L)'
;MYNRYIPDGAVYTRVTMDDDEPRRPREPERQEKQEHRERPRSQGRSHPGTPPPVLPEGVSSSLKSLISSLGLEKLDSGDLLLFLILLLLLKEGDDLEMIIALGLTLLMGLGEGEEK
;
A
#
# COMPACT_ATOMS: atom_id res chain seq x y z
N MET A 1 20.51 15.08 -6.39
CA MET A 1 20.80 14.09 -5.34
C MET A 1 19.64 13.11 -5.26
N TYR A 2 19.91 11.81 -5.23
CA TYR A 2 18.88 10.80 -4.95
C TYR A 2 19.16 10.17 -3.59
N ASN A 3 18.11 9.76 -2.89
CA ASN A 3 18.26 9.10 -1.60
C ASN A 3 18.70 7.65 -1.82
N ARG A 4 19.78 7.23 -1.16
CA ARG A 4 20.27 5.84 -1.18
C ARG A 4 19.79 5.11 0.07
N TYR A 5 19.32 3.88 -0.11
CA TYR A 5 18.85 3.01 0.96
C TYR A 5 19.66 1.72 0.96
N ILE A 6 19.99 1.22 2.16
CA ILE A 6 20.64 -0.07 2.35
C ILE A 6 19.64 -1.02 3.04
N PRO A 7 19.46 -2.25 2.55
CA PRO A 7 18.60 -3.23 3.18
C PRO A 7 19.22 -3.70 4.51
N ASP A 8 18.44 -3.65 5.59
CA ASP A 8 18.73 -4.26 6.89
C ASP A 8 17.58 -5.23 7.24
N GLY A 9 17.72 -6.46 6.76
CA GLY A 9 16.64 -7.46 6.82
C GLY A 9 15.41 -7.03 6.01
N ALA A 10 14.29 -6.78 6.70
CA ALA A 10 13.02 -6.38 6.09
C ALA A 10 12.80 -4.85 6.08
N VAL A 11 13.78 -4.06 6.54
CA VAL A 11 13.66 -2.60 6.68
C VAL A 11 14.74 -1.91 5.85
N TYR A 12 14.40 -0.77 5.25
CA TYR A 12 15.34 0.07 4.52
C TYR A 12 15.68 1.32 5.34
N THR A 13 16.96 1.49 5.65
CA THR A 13 17.45 2.68 6.35
C THR A 13 18.05 3.66 5.34
N ARG A 14 17.68 4.94 5.45
CA ARG A 14 18.23 6.00 4.59
C ARG A 14 19.68 6.23 4.95
N VAL A 15 20.56 6.16 3.95
CA VAL A 15 21.95 6.58 4.09
C VAL A 15 22.03 8.05 3.75
N THR A 16 22.34 8.89 4.74
CA THR A 16 22.83 10.24 4.46
C THR A 16 24.20 10.06 3.85
N MET A 17 24.38 10.50 2.61
CA MET A 17 25.73 10.70 2.10
C MET A 17 26.31 11.80 2.99
N ASP A 18 27.31 11.47 3.81
CA ASP A 18 28.28 12.47 4.19
C ASP A 18 28.86 12.94 2.85
N ASP A 19 28.43 14.12 2.39
CA ASP A 19 29.08 14.82 1.30
C ASP A 19 30.52 15.06 1.76
N ASP A 20 31.39 14.08 1.53
CA ASP A 20 32.82 14.25 1.59
C ASP A 20 33.12 15.34 0.56
N GLU A 21 33.41 16.54 1.08
CA GLU A 21 34.10 17.63 0.38
C GLU A 21 35.15 17.06 -0.58
N PRO A 22 35.42 17.75 -1.71
CA PRO A 22 36.20 17.19 -2.81
C PRO A 22 37.56 16.72 -2.32
N ARG A 23 37.76 15.38 -2.23
CA ARG A 23 39.05 14.82 -1.85
C ARG A 23 40.09 15.21 -2.90
N ARG A 24 40.91 16.19 -2.53
CA ARG A 24 42.20 16.50 -3.15
C ARG A 24 43.09 15.24 -3.18
N PRO A 25 44.06 15.17 -4.11
CA PRO A 25 44.93 14.00 -4.29
C PRO A 25 45.68 13.61 -3.00
N ARG A 26 45.81 12.28 -2.80
CA ARG A 26 46.36 11.56 -1.64
C ARG A 26 47.70 12.10 -1.12
N GLU A 27 47.85 12.11 0.21
CA GLU A 27 49.14 12.10 0.91
C GLU A 27 49.06 11.15 2.13
N PRO A 28 50.11 10.36 2.45
CA PRO A 28 50.06 9.31 3.47
C PRO A 28 50.55 9.79 4.84
N GLU A 29 50.10 9.09 5.90
CA GLU A 29 50.68 8.95 7.25
C GLU A 29 49.81 9.40 8.44
N ARG A 30 49.85 8.52 9.45
CA ARG A 30 49.70 8.70 10.91
C ARG A 30 48.33 8.52 11.59
N GLN A 31 48.32 7.43 12.36
CA GLN A 31 47.50 7.13 13.53
C GLN A 31 47.38 8.33 14.48
N GLU A 32 46.21 8.55 15.08
CA GLU A 32 45.96 8.45 16.54
C GLU A 32 44.62 9.09 16.96
N LYS A 33 43.95 8.38 17.88
CA LYS A 33 43.12 8.85 19.00
C LYS A 33 41.80 9.64 18.80
N GLN A 34 40.72 8.93 19.17
CA GLN A 34 39.82 9.21 20.32
C GLN A 34 39.24 10.62 20.51
N GLU A 35 37.91 10.72 20.44
CA GLU A 35 37.04 11.17 21.55
C GLU A 35 35.57 10.89 21.18
N HIS A 36 34.98 9.81 21.68
CA HIS A 36 34.03 9.86 22.80
C HIS A 36 32.99 11.00 22.70
N ARG A 37 31.82 10.70 22.10
CA ARG A 37 30.57 11.29 22.59
C ARG A 37 29.39 10.33 22.46
N GLU A 38 29.20 9.61 23.56
CA GLU A 38 27.91 9.31 24.19
C GLU A 38 26.87 8.52 23.39
N ARG A 39 26.84 7.22 23.68
CA ARG A 39 25.59 6.44 23.67
C ARG A 39 24.67 6.99 24.78
N PRO A 40 23.36 7.16 24.51
CA PRO A 40 22.35 6.80 25.47
C PRO A 40 21.85 5.40 25.09
N ARG A 41 22.21 4.40 25.91
CA ARG A 41 21.31 3.27 26.13
C ARG A 41 20.08 3.85 26.81
N SER A 42 18.94 3.90 26.12
CA SER A 42 17.65 4.01 26.78
C SER A 42 16.56 3.35 25.95
N GLN A 43 16.09 2.24 26.52
CA GLN A 43 14.73 1.72 26.42
C GLN A 43 14.32 1.16 25.07
N GLY A 44 14.24 -0.18 25.05
CA GLY A 44 13.25 -0.87 24.24
C GLY A 44 11.89 -0.24 24.49
N ARG A 45 11.47 0.60 23.56
CA ARG A 45 10.08 0.99 23.44
C ARG A 45 9.47 -0.09 22.57
N SER A 46 8.93 -1.12 23.23
CA SER A 46 7.85 -1.92 22.68
C SER A 46 6.89 -0.93 22.03
N HIS A 47 6.82 -0.93 20.69
CA HIS A 47 5.72 -0.28 20.02
C HIS A 47 4.45 -0.95 20.58
N PRO A 48 3.56 -0.20 21.28
CA PRO A 48 2.26 -0.76 21.58
C PRO A 48 1.66 -1.05 20.22
N GLY A 49 1.43 -2.34 19.94
CA GLY A 49 0.78 -2.77 18.72
C GLY A 49 -0.47 -1.93 18.57
N THR A 50 -0.51 -1.10 17.54
CA THR A 50 -1.76 -0.54 17.06
C THR A 50 -2.70 -1.73 16.90
N PRO A 51 -3.79 -1.82 17.66
CA PRO A 51 -4.74 -2.89 17.44
C PRO A 51 -5.18 -2.80 15.97
N PRO A 52 -5.33 -3.94 15.27
CA PRO A 52 -5.89 -3.91 13.93
C PRO A 52 -7.22 -3.15 14.00
N PRO A 53 -7.57 -2.37 12.97
CA PRO A 53 -8.86 -1.68 12.94
C PRO A 53 -9.95 -2.72 13.16
N VAL A 54 -10.56 -2.68 14.35
CA VAL A 54 -11.69 -3.54 14.70
C VAL A 54 -12.86 -2.97 13.92
N LEU A 55 -13.09 -3.51 12.73
CA LEU A 55 -14.32 -3.29 12.00
C LEU A 55 -15.48 -3.69 12.93
N PRO A 56 -16.56 -2.90 13.03
CA PRO A 56 -17.68 -3.25 13.89
C PRO A 56 -18.16 -4.66 13.51
N GLU A 57 -18.25 -5.55 14.49
CA GLU A 57 -18.56 -6.98 14.29
C GLU A 57 -19.87 -7.21 13.52
N GLY A 58 -20.77 -6.23 13.51
CA GLY A 58 -22.01 -6.23 12.71
C GLY A 58 -21.85 -5.79 11.25
N VAL A 59 -20.88 -4.93 10.91
CA VAL A 59 -20.69 -4.43 9.53
C VAL A 59 -20.22 -5.56 8.62
N SER A 60 -19.32 -6.41 9.10
CA SER A 60 -18.86 -7.58 8.33
C SER A 60 -20.00 -8.54 8.02
N SER A 61 -20.89 -8.80 8.98
CA SER A 61 -22.07 -9.67 8.78
C SER A 61 -23.09 -9.08 7.83
N SER A 62 -23.38 -7.77 7.93
CA SER A 62 -24.32 -7.09 7.02
C SER A 62 -23.77 -7.04 5.60
N LEU A 63 -22.49 -6.72 5.43
CA LEU A 63 -21.84 -6.72 4.12
C LEU A 63 -21.79 -8.12 3.51
N LYS A 64 -21.50 -9.16 4.31
CA LYS A 64 -21.55 -10.55 3.86
C LYS A 64 -22.94 -10.93 3.36
N SER A 65 -23.99 -10.57 4.10
CA SER A 65 -25.36 -10.83 3.69
C SER A 65 -25.75 -10.12 2.39
N LEU A 66 -25.29 -8.88 2.19
CA LEU A 66 -25.53 -8.13 0.95
C LEU A 66 -24.79 -8.78 -0.23
N ILE A 67 -23.52 -9.16 -0.03
CA ILE A 67 -22.70 -9.88 -1.02
C ILE A 67 -23.38 -11.19 -1.43
N SER A 68 -23.83 -12.00 -0.47
CA SER A 68 -24.54 -13.24 -0.74
C SER A 68 -25.90 -13.01 -1.44
N SER A 69 -26.65 -11.97 -1.05
CA SER A 69 -27.96 -11.66 -1.66
C SER A 69 -27.87 -11.16 -3.10
N LEU A 70 -26.79 -10.45 -3.43
CA LEU A 70 -26.53 -9.90 -4.76
C LEU A 70 -25.77 -10.90 -5.66
N GLY A 71 -25.46 -12.10 -5.15
CA GLY A 71 -24.72 -13.12 -5.89
C GLY A 71 -23.26 -12.75 -6.14
N LEU A 72 -22.71 -11.78 -5.41
CA LEU A 72 -21.35 -11.25 -5.59
C LEU A 72 -20.27 -12.27 -5.20
N GLU A 73 -20.64 -13.40 -4.58
CA GLU A 73 -19.73 -14.50 -4.24
C GLU A 73 -19.17 -15.22 -5.48
N LYS A 74 -19.86 -15.15 -6.62
CA LYS A 74 -19.44 -15.77 -7.87
C LYS A 74 -18.65 -14.82 -8.77
N LEU A 75 -18.56 -13.54 -8.41
CA LEU A 75 -17.92 -12.52 -9.22
C LEU A 75 -16.43 -12.47 -8.96
N ASP A 76 -15.66 -12.28 -10.03
CA ASP A 76 -14.24 -12.05 -9.87
C ASP A 76 -13.99 -10.68 -9.23
N SER A 77 -12.82 -10.55 -8.60
CA SER A 77 -12.40 -9.27 -8.01
C SER A 77 -12.39 -8.12 -9.03
N GLY A 78 -12.19 -8.44 -10.32
CA GLY A 78 -12.28 -7.49 -11.43
C GLY A 78 -13.70 -6.98 -11.65
N ASP A 79 -14.70 -7.87 -11.69
CA ASP A 79 -16.11 -7.49 -11.85
C ASP A 79 -16.61 -6.68 -10.66
N LEU A 80 -16.19 -7.05 -9.46
CA LEU A 80 -16.54 -6.34 -8.23
C LEU A 80 -15.95 -4.93 -8.23
N LEU A 81 -14.70 -4.78 -8.71
CA LEU A 81 -14.06 -3.49 -8.90
C LEU A 81 -14.77 -2.67 -9.99
N LEU A 82 -15.13 -3.29 -11.11
CA LEU A 82 -15.84 -2.64 -12.21
C LEU A 82 -17.22 -2.16 -11.74
N PHE A 83 -17.93 -2.97 -10.96
CA PHE A 83 -19.18 -2.63 -10.32
C PHE A 83 -19.02 -1.46 -9.33
N LEU A 84 -17.95 -1.47 -8.52
CA LEU A 84 -17.67 -0.36 -7.61
C LEU A 84 -17.41 0.94 -8.38
N ILE A 85 -16.65 0.89 -9.46
CA ILE A 85 -16.41 2.05 -10.34
C ILE A 85 -17.73 2.52 -10.96
N LEU A 86 -18.58 1.61 -11.44
CA LEU A 86 -19.91 1.92 -11.96
C LEU A 86 -20.78 2.68 -10.94
N LEU A 87 -20.78 2.21 -9.69
CA LEU A 87 -21.50 2.86 -8.58
C LEU A 87 -20.94 4.24 -8.24
N LEU A 88 -19.61 4.40 -8.26
CA LEU A 88 -18.96 5.70 -8.06
C LEU A 88 -19.33 6.68 -9.18
N LEU A 89 -19.31 6.24 -10.44
CA LEU A 89 -19.73 7.06 -11.57
C LEU A 89 -21.20 7.45 -11.48
N LEU A 90 -22.09 6.53 -11.08
CA LEU A 90 -23.51 6.83 -10.85
C LEU A 90 -23.72 7.84 -9.72
N LYS A 91 -22.90 7.79 -8.68
CA LYS A 91 -22.96 8.73 -7.55
C LYS A 91 -22.51 10.13 -7.97
N GLU A 92 -21.39 10.24 -8.70
CA GLU A 92 -20.87 11.52 -9.18
C GLU A 92 -21.66 12.08 -10.37
N GLY A 93 -22.26 11.22 -11.20
CA GLY A 93 -23.10 11.59 -12.34
C GLY A 93 -22.36 12.24 -13.51
N ASP A 94 -21.05 11.97 -13.64
CA ASP A 94 -20.13 12.71 -14.51
C ASP A 94 -20.37 12.46 -16.01
N ASP A 95 -20.53 11.20 -16.42
CA ASP A 95 -20.75 10.83 -17.83
C ASP A 95 -21.64 9.58 -17.95
N LEU A 96 -22.86 9.77 -18.48
CA LEU A 96 -23.82 8.69 -18.71
C LEU A 96 -23.39 7.73 -19.83
N GLU A 97 -22.68 8.21 -20.85
CA GLU A 97 -22.20 7.35 -21.94
C GLU A 97 -21.17 6.36 -21.40
N MET A 98 -20.27 6.85 -20.54
CA MET A 98 -19.31 6.00 -19.81
C MET A 98 -20.01 5.00 -18.89
N ILE A 99 -21.00 5.44 -18.09
CA ILE A 99 -21.77 4.56 -17.20
C ILE A 99 -22.44 3.43 -17.99
N ILE A 100 -23.04 3.76 -19.14
CA ILE A 100 -23.70 2.76 -20.00
C ILE A 100 -22.66 1.81 -20.60
N ALA A 101 -21.56 2.32 -21.17
CA ALA A 101 -20.50 1.49 -21.75
C ALA A 101 -19.90 0.52 -20.72
N LEU A 102 -19.65 1.02 -19.52
CA LEU A 102 -19.10 0.25 -18.42
C LEU A 102 -20.11 -0.75 -17.87
N GLY A 103 -21.39 -0.38 -17.80
CA GLY A 103 -22.49 -1.31 -17.47
C GLY A 103 -22.69 -2.41 -18.51
N LEU A 104 -22.52 -2.11 -19.80
CA LEU A 104 -22.55 -3.12 -20.86
C LEU A 104 -21.34 -4.05 -20.81
N THR A 105 -20.17 -3.51 -20.48
CA THR A 105 -18.95 -4.31 -20.26
C THR A 105 -19.16 -5.28 -19.09
N LEU A 106 -19.79 -4.82 -18.02
CA LEU A 106 -20.16 -5.66 -16.88
C LEU A 106 -21.15 -6.75 -17.31
N LEU A 107 -22.19 -6.41 -18.07
CA LEU A 107 -23.16 -7.39 -18.57
C LEU A 107 -22.52 -8.43 -19.50
N MET A 108 -21.57 -8.00 -20.34
CA MET A 108 -20.84 -8.86 -21.27
C MET A 108 -19.84 -9.78 -20.55
N GLY A 109 -19.10 -9.27 -19.57
CA GLY A 109 -18.14 -10.05 -18.78
C GLY A 109 -18.79 -11.04 -17.80
N LEU A 110 -19.97 -10.69 -17.27
CA LEU A 110 -20.74 -11.56 -16.35
C LEU A 110 -21.45 -12.73 -17.06
N GLY A 111 -21.54 -12.71 -18.38
CA GLY A 111 -22.29 -13.69 -19.18
C GLY A 111 -21.48 -14.89 -19.69
N GLU A 112 -20.15 -14.87 -19.59
CA GLU A 112 -19.27 -15.89 -20.21
C GLU A 112 -19.04 -17.14 -19.33
N GLY A 113 -19.82 -17.31 -18.25
CA GLY A 113 -19.65 -18.39 -17.28
C GLY A 113 -20.50 -19.67 -17.48
N GLU A 114 -21.35 -19.75 -18.51
CA GLU A 114 -22.21 -20.93 -18.74
C GLU A 114 -21.97 -21.59 -20.10
N GLU A 115 -20.81 -22.22 -20.27
CA GLU A 115 -20.65 -23.32 -21.22
C GLU A 115 -20.60 -24.64 -20.44
N LYS A 116 -21.68 -25.43 -20.52
CA LYS A 116 -21.73 -26.82 -20.09
C LYS A 116 -22.36 -27.70 -21.16
#